data_AF-A0A943WY12-F1
#
_entry.id   AF-A0A943WY12-F1
#
_cell.length_a   1.000
_cell.length_b   1.000
_cell.length_c   1.000
_cell.angle_alpha   90.00
_cell.angle_beta   90.00
_cell.angle_gamma   90.00
#
_symmetry.space_group_name_H-M   'P 1'
#
loop_
_entity.id
_entity.type
_entity.pdbx_description
1 polymer ?
#
loop_
_entity_poly.entity_id
_entity_poly.type
_entity_poly.pdbx_seq_one_letter_code
_entity_poly.pdbx_strand_id
1 'polypeptide(L)'
;MFKLKKEKSPFNLNEKEEQVMKVLWKNDMPMSATEIANEIESDWAKKSIQNIIRKLESKNAIEIAEITKIGKTYGRLFRPTVSSDEYAMEQFNRFYDKDDYAPFLLSALVDTKEENKELAQKLRDLIDQYKGE
;
A
#
# COMPACT_ATOMS: atom_id res chain seq x y z
N MET A 1 -30.11 17.00 -9.52
CA MET A 1 -29.26 15.88 -10.00
C MET A 1 -28.55 15.33 -8.78
N PHE A 2 -29.00 14.18 -8.26
CA PHE A 2 -28.46 13.59 -7.04
C PHE A 2 -27.06 13.02 -7.35
N LYS A 3 -26.01 13.65 -6.85
CA LYS A 3 -24.68 13.03 -6.80
C LYS A 3 -24.76 11.95 -5.72
N LEU A 4 -24.94 10.69 -6.14
CA LEU A 4 -24.69 9.54 -5.29
C LEU A 4 -23.27 9.67 -4.75
N LYS A 5 -23.13 9.96 -3.45
CA LYS A 5 -21.90 9.66 -2.72
C LYS A 5 -21.68 8.17 -2.96
N LYS A 6 -20.71 7.80 -3.81
CA LYS A 6 -20.24 6.42 -3.85
C LYS A 6 -19.76 6.14 -2.43
N GLU A 7 -20.49 5.29 -1.71
CA GLU A 7 -19.96 4.62 -0.54
C GLU A 7 -18.57 4.11 -0.94
N LYS A 8 -17.53 4.57 -0.23
CA LYS A 8 -16.20 3.98 -0.35
C LYS A 8 -16.37 2.53 0.10
N SER A 9 -16.62 1.63 -0.85
CA SER A 9 -16.39 0.20 -0.62
C SER A 9 -14.99 0.08 -0.02
N PRO A 10 -14.78 -0.69 1.06
CA PRO A 10 -13.46 -0.83 1.64
C PRO A 10 -12.51 -1.28 0.55
N PHE A 11 -11.50 -0.45 0.29
CA PHE A 11 -10.47 -0.76 -0.69
C PHE A 11 -9.70 -1.95 -0.13
N ASN A 12 -9.84 -3.12 -0.78
CA ASN A 12 -9.26 -4.37 -0.32
C ASN A 12 -8.53 -5.03 -1.47
N LEU A 13 -7.31 -5.48 -1.21
CA LEU A 13 -6.48 -6.19 -2.16
C LEU A 13 -6.43 -7.67 -1.76
N ASN A 14 -6.47 -8.56 -2.75
CA ASN A 14 -6.11 -9.95 -2.50
C ASN A 14 -4.58 -10.10 -2.41
N GLU A 15 -4.11 -11.25 -1.93
CA GLU A 15 -2.68 -11.52 -1.73
C GLU A 15 -1.80 -11.20 -2.95
N LYS A 16 -2.26 -11.55 -4.16
CA LYS A 16 -1.50 -11.30 -5.39
C LYS A 16 -1.52 -9.83 -5.79
N GLU A 17 -2.63 -9.14 -5.57
CA GLU A 17 -2.73 -7.69 -5.77
C GLU A 17 -1.84 -6.94 -4.78
N GLU A 18 -1.78 -7.38 -3.53
CA GLU A 18 -0.92 -6.81 -2.49
C GLU A 18 0.56 -7.03 -2.80
N GLN A 19 0.95 -8.20 -3.31
CA GLN A 19 2.33 -8.44 -3.77
C GLN A 19 2.76 -7.46 -4.86
N VAL A 20 1.88 -7.17 -5.83
CA VAL A 20 2.15 -6.17 -6.86
C VAL A 20 2.27 -4.77 -6.27
N MET A 21 1.37 -4.40 -5.35
CA MET A 21 1.43 -3.10 -4.69
C MET A 21 2.69 -2.95 -3.83
N LYS A 22 3.15 -4.00 -3.13
CA LYS A 22 4.40 -3.99 -2.37
C LYS A 22 5.62 -3.69 -3.24
N VAL A 23 5.69 -4.26 -4.44
CA VAL A 23 6.73 -3.92 -5.41
C VAL A 23 6.62 -2.45 -5.83
N LEU A 24 5.42 -1.98 -6.15
CA LEU A 24 5.20 -0.59 -6.56
C LEU A 24 5.46 0.41 -5.42
N TRP A 25 5.18 0.09 -4.17
CA TRP A 25 5.46 0.96 -3.01
C TRP A 25 6.93 1.01 -2.65
N LYS A 26 7.68 -0.06 -2.93
CA LYS A 26 9.13 -0.11 -2.70
C LYS A 26 9.91 0.72 -3.74
N ASN A 27 9.31 0.99 -4.90
CA ASN A 27 9.97 1.66 -6.02
C ASN A 27 9.39 3.06 -6.23
N ASP A 28 10.24 4.08 -6.15
CA ASP A 28 9.82 5.49 -6.36
C ASP A 28 9.48 5.81 -7.81
N MET A 29 9.95 4.98 -8.76
CA MET A 29 9.79 5.18 -10.19
C MET A 29 8.66 4.31 -10.77
N PRO A 30 7.87 4.82 -11.72
CA PRO A 30 6.85 4.02 -12.40
C PRO A 30 7.44 2.79 -13.08
N MET A 31 6.78 1.64 -12.95
CA MET A 31 7.28 0.36 -13.43
C MET A 31 6.36 -0.25 -14.49
N SER A 32 6.95 -0.93 -15.47
CA SER A 32 6.20 -1.71 -16.45
C SER A 32 5.73 -3.03 -15.85
N ALA A 33 4.69 -3.62 -16.47
CA ALA A 33 4.20 -4.94 -16.09
C ALA A 33 5.28 -6.05 -16.10
N THR A 34 6.32 -5.90 -16.93
CA THR A 34 7.42 -6.87 -17.00
C THR A 34 8.42 -6.66 -15.87
N GLU A 35 8.75 -5.41 -15.55
CA GLU A 35 9.63 -5.10 -14.42
C GLU A 35 8.99 -5.52 -13.10
N ILE A 36 7.69 -5.20 -12.90
CA ILE A 36 6.92 -5.65 -11.74
C ILE A 36 6.96 -7.18 -11.62
N ALA A 37 6.81 -7.90 -12.74
CA ALA A 37 6.84 -9.36 -12.73
C ALA A 37 8.21 -9.94 -12.37
N ASN A 38 9.30 -9.27 -12.75
CA ASN A 38 10.66 -9.74 -12.45
C ASN A 38 11.03 -9.53 -10.97
N GLU A 39 10.47 -8.52 -10.31
CA GLU A 39 10.69 -8.24 -8.88
C GLU A 39 9.86 -9.14 -7.94
N ILE A 40 8.89 -9.88 -8.47
CA ILE A 40 8.05 -10.77 -7.67
C ILE A 40 8.69 -12.16 -7.66
N GLU A 41 9.08 -12.64 -6.48
CA GLU A 41 9.74 -13.94 -6.25
C GLU A 41 8.81 -15.18 -6.46
N SER A 42 7.73 -15.05 -7.24
CA SER A 42 6.69 -16.08 -7.39
C SER A 42 6.50 -16.51 -8.85
N ASP A 43 6.31 -17.82 -9.06
CA ASP A 43 6.20 -18.50 -10.37
C ASP A 43 4.91 -18.23 -11.15
N TRP A 44 4.11 -17.22 -10.81
CA TRP A 44 2.89 -16.98 -11.59
C TRP A 44 3.27 -16.54 -13.03
N ALA A 45 2.65 -17.15 -14.03
CA ALA A 45 2.95 -16.87 -15.44
C ALA A 45 2.64 -15.40 -15.81
N LYS A 46 3.40 -14.80 -16.75
CA LYS A 46 3.22 -13.41 -17.26
C LYS A 46 1.77 -13.00 -17.61
N LYS A 47 0.87 -13.95 -17.90
CA LYS A 47 -0.56 -13.67 -18.12
C LYS A 47 -1.28 -13.22 -16.84
N SER A 48 -0.81 -13.66 -15.68
CA SER A 48 -1.38 -13.33 -14.37
C SER A 48 -1.09 -11.87 -13.97
N ILE A 49 0.12 -11.31 -14.22
CA ILE A 49 0.37 -9.89 -13.90
C ILE A 49 -0.55 -8.96 -14.67
N GLN A 50 -0.77 -9.24 -15.95
CA GLN A 50 -1.61 -8.38 -16.79
C GLN A 50 -3.05 -8.35 -16.26
N ASN A 51 -3.56 -9.48 -15.78
CA ASN A 51 -4.87 -9.54 -15.14
C ASN A 51 -4.90 -8.83 -13.79
N ILE A 52 -3.84 -8.94 -12.98
CA ILE A 52 -3.73 -8.26 -11.67
C ILE A 52 -3.66 -6.75 -11.86
N ILE A 53 -2.83 -6.26 -12.77
CA ILE A 53 -2.73 -4.83 -13.13
C ILE A 53 -4.10 -4.28 -13.54
N ARG A 54 -4.82 -4.97 -14.44
CA ARG A 54 -6.17 -4.54 -14.83
C ARG A 54 -7.14 -4.46 -13.66
N LYS A 55 -7.07 -5.40 -12.72
CA LYS A 55 -7.88 -5.37 -11.50
C LYS A 55 -7.50 -4.20 -10.60
N LEU A 56 -6.21 -3.95 -10.40
CA LEU A 56 -5.69 -2.83 -9.63
C LEU A 56 -6.10 -1.48 -10.26
N GLU A 57 -5.99 -1.33 -11.58
CA GLU A 57 -6.48 -0.17 -12.33
C GLU A 57 -7.99 0.02 -12.10
N SER A 58 -8.80 -1.05 -12.18
CA SER A 58 -10.24 -0.97 -11.94
C SER A 58 -10.62 -0.56 -10.51
N LYS A 59 -9.72 -0.81 -9.55
CA LYS A 59 -9.85 -0.40 -8.15
C LYS A 59 -9.30 1.01 -7.89
N ASN A 60 -8.72 1.67 -8.89
CA ASN A 60 -7.92 2.89 -8.73
C ASN A 60 -6.81 2.72 -7.68
N ALA A 61 -6.20 1.54 -7.62
CA ALA A 61 -5.02 1.25 -6.79
C ALA A 61 -3.72 1.72 -7.45
N ILE A 62 -3.73 1.74 -8.78
CA ILE A 62 -2.63 2.15 -9.64
C ILE A 62 -3.18 2.96 -10.79
N GLU A 63 -2.31 3.74 -11.41
CA GLU A 63 -2.58 4.46 -12.65
C GLU A 63 -1.42 4.34 -13.63
N ILE A 64 -1.69 4.64 -14.91
CA ILE A 64 -0.66 4.75 -15.94
C ILE A 64 0.04 6.10 -15.76
N ALA A 65 1.29 6.07 -15.32
CA ALA A 65 2.11 7.26 -15.18
C ALA A 65 2.65 7.75 -16.52
N GLU A 66 3.07 6.82 -17.38
CA GLU A 66 3.70 7.12 -18.66
C GLU A 66 3.46 5.99 -19.68
N ILE A 67 3.41 6.35 -20.96
CA ILE A 67 3.50 5.40 -22.07
C ILE A 67 4.81 5.66 -22.80
N THR A 68 5.75 4.71 -22.67
CA THR A 68 7.12 4.87 -23.19
C THR A 68 7.54 3.68 -24.04
N LYS A 69 8.66 3.80 -24.74
CA LYS A 69 9.19 2.71 -25.57
C LYS A 69 9.95 1.70 -24.70
N ILE A 70 9.38 0.51 -24.58
CA ILE A 70 9.98 -0.63 -23.87
C ILE A 70 10.51 -1.62 -24.91
N GLY A 71 11.83 -1.57 -25.15
CA GLY A 71 12.50 -2.37 -26.17
C GLY A 71 12.04 -2.01 -27.60
N LYS A 72 11.36 -2.95 -28.28
CA LYS A 72 10.85 -2.77 -29.65
C LYS A 72 9.40 -2.25 -29.72
N THR A 73 8.72 -2.14 -28.58
CA THR A 73 7.28 -1.81 -28.50
C THR A 73 7.02 -0.67 -27.54
N TYR A 74 5.88 0.01 -27.65
CA TYR A 74 5.42 0.93 -26.61
C TYR A 74 4.76 0.14 -25.46
N GLY A 75 5.11 0.49 -24.23
CA GLY A 75 4.59 -0.10 -23.01
C GLY A 75 4.13 0.96 -22.02
N ARG A 76 3.33 0.51 -21.05
CA ARG A 76 2.77 1.35 -19.99
C ARG A 76 3.62 1.20 -18.73
N LEU A 77 3.93 2.33 -18.10
CA LEU A 77 4.51 2.37 -16.76
C LEU A 77 3.40 2.72 -15.76
N PHE A 78 3.37 1.98 -14.66
CA PHE A 78 2.35 2.08 -13.63
C PHE A 78 2.95 2.63 -12.34
N ARG A 79 2.18 3.43 -11.63
CA ARG A 79 2.53 3.91 -10.28
C ARG A 79 1.34 3.73 -9.33
N PRO A 80 1.59 3.56 -8.02
CA PRO A 80 0.52 3.47 -7.04
C PRO A 80 -0.20 4.83 -6.89
N THR A 81 -1.51 4.79 -6.69
CA THR A 81 -2.35 5.97 -6.39
C THR A 81 -2.75 6.06 -4.93
N VAL A 82 -2.49 5.00 -4.16
CA VAL A 82 -2.64 4.92 -2.71
C VAL A 82 -1.29 4.56 -2.12
N SER A 83 -0.87 5.21 -1.03
CA SER A 83 0.39 4.89 -0.37
C SER A 83 0.29 3.61 0.47
N SER A 84 1.43 3.00 0.82
CA SER A 84 1.46 1.84 1.71
C SER A 84 0.85 2.17 3.07
N ASP A 85 1.11 3.37 3.58
CA ASP A 85 0.62 3.82 4.90
C ASP A 85 -0.89 4.09 4.87
N GLU A 86 -1.40 4.72 3.80
CA GLU A 86 -2.83 4.93 3.60
C GLU A 86 -3.57 3.60 3.52
N TYR A 87 -3.03 2.63 2.77
CA TYR A 87 -3.60 1.30 2.68
C TYR A 87 -3.59 0.58 4.04
N ALA A 88 -2.49 0.63 4.77
CA ALA A 88 -2.36 0.03 6.09
C ALA A 88 -3.37 0.63 7.07
N MET A 89 -3.55 1.96 7.06
CA MET A 89 -4.53 2.63 7.90
C MET A 89 -5.97 2.29 7.51
N GLU A 90 -6.28 2.18 6.22
CA GLU A 90 -7.61 1.72 5.78
C GLU A 90 -7.89 0.28 6.20
N GLN A 91 -6.91 -0.64 6.11
CA GLN A 91 -7.08 -2.00 6.63
C GLN A 91 -7.21 -2.02 8.15
N PHE A 92 -6.42 -1.22 8.85
CA PHE A 92 -6.49 -1.10 10.30
C PHE A 92 -7.89 -0.70 10.76
N ASN A 93 -8.43 0.39 10.21
CA ASN A 93 -9.77 0.90 10.53
C ASN A 93 -10.91 -0.05 10.10
N ARG A 94 -10.63 -1.01 9.21
CA ARG A 94 -11.61 -2.02 8.80
C ARG A 94 -11.78 -3.12 9.86
N PHE A 95 -10.72 -3.45 10.60
CA PHE A 95 -10.73 -4.53 11.59
C PHE A 95 -10.82 -4.03 13.03
N TYR A 96 -10.37 -2.81 13.29
CA TYR A 96 -10.20 -2.28 14.64
C TYR A 96 -10.82 -0.91 14.79
N ASP A 97 -11.42 -0.67 15.96
CA ASP A 97 -11.65 0.69 16.43
C ASP A 97 -10.33 1.27 16.95
N LYS A 98 -9.95 2.44 16.46
CA LYS A 98 -8.68 3.07 16.78
C LYS A 98 -8.55 3.34 18.28
N ASP A 99 -9.62 3.79 18.93
CA ASP A 99 -9.55 4.23 20.32
C ASP A 99 -9.42 3.04 21.28
N ASP A 100 -10.01 1.90 20.93
CA ASP A 100 -9.98 0.69 21.76
C ASP A 100 -8.72 -0.16 21.53
N TYR A 101 -8.24 -0.26 20.29
CA TYR A 101 -7.21 -1.24 19.93
C TYR A 101 -5.82 -0.64 19.70
N ALA A 102 -5.70 0.65 19.35
CA ALA A 102 -4.39 1.25 19.13
C ALA A 102 -3.48 1.18 20.37
N PRO A 103 -3.96 1.44 21.61
CA PRO A 103 -3.11 1.33 22.80
C PRO A 103 -2.57 -0.09 23.03
N PHE A 104 -3.37 -1.12 22.77
CA PHE A 104 -2.97 -2.52 22.91
C PHE A 104 -1.94 -2.94 21.86
N LEU A 105 -2.10 -2.51 20.60
CA LEU A 105 -1.14 -2.84 19.56
C LEU A 105 0.18 -2.10 19.75
N LEU A 106 0.12 -0.84 20.19
CA LEU A 106 1.32 -0.08 20.53
C LEU A 106 2.08 -0.71 21.70
N SER A 107 1.38 -1.22 22.73
CA SER A 107 2.05 -1.93 23.82
C SER A 107 2.69 -3.24 23.35
N ALA A 108 2.05 -3.98 22.44
CA ALA A 108 2.62 -5.18 21.84
C ALA A 108 3.86 -4.90 20.97
N LEU A 109 3.87 -3.78 20.24
CA LEU A 109 5.02 -3.35 19.43
C LEU A 109 6.20 -2.89 20.29
N VAL A 110 5.92 -2.23 21.42
CA VAL A 110 6.92 -1.63 22.33
C VAL A 110 7.29 -2.57 23.49
N ASP A 111 7.02 -3.88 23.36
CA ASP A 111 7.35 -4.86 24.39
C ASP A 111 8.80 -4.71 24.92
N THR A 112 9.05 -5.21 26.13
CA THR A 112 10.22 -5.01 27.02
C THR A 112 11.61 -5.32 26.44
N LYS A 113 11.72 -5.61 25.14
CA LYS A 113 12.97 -5.80 24.43
C LYS A 113 13.74 -4.48 24.31
N GLU A 114 15.04 -4.57 24.51
CA GLU A 114 15.97 -3.44 24.46
C GLU A 114 15.94 -2.71 23.10
N GLU A 115 15.72 -3.45 22.01
CA GLU A 115 15.61 -2.92 20.63
C GLU A 115 14.43 -1.94 20.45
N ASN A 116 13.41 -2.02 21.32
CA ASN A 116 12.23 -1.16 21.25
C ASN A 116 12.37 0.15 22.03
N LYS A 117 13.48 0.37 22.77
CA LYS A 117 13.66 1.61 23.53
C LYS A 117 13.68 2.86 22.66
N GLU A 118 14.31 2.78 21.49
CA GLU A 118 14.33 3.89 20.52
C GLU A 118 12.92 4.17 19.97
N LEU A 119 12.17 3.13 19.65
CA LEU A 119 10.78 3.24 19.21
C LEU A 119 9.90 3.86 20.31
N ALA A 120 10.04 3.41 21.56
CA ALA A 120 9.33 3.95 22.70
C ALA A 120 9.57 5.45 22.87
N GLN A 121 10.83 5.88 22.72
CA GLN A 121 11.19 7.30 22.81
C GLN A 121 10.55 8.10 21.67
N LYS A 122 10.65 7.63 20.42
CA LYS A 122 10.01 8.30 19.27
C LYS A 122 8.50 8.44 19.43
N LEU A 123 7.82 7.42 19.95
CA LEU A 123 6.38 7.47 20.22
C LEU A 123 6.05 8.48 21.32
N ARG A 124 6.87 8.56 22.37
CA ARG A 124 6.69 9.53 23.44
C ARG A 124 6.85 10.96 22.93
N ASP A 125 7.90 11.23 22.16
CA ASP A 125 8.16 12.55 21.58
C ASP A 125 6.99 13.00 20.68
N LEU A 126 6.44 12.08 19.89
CA LEU A 126 5.28 12.35 19.04
C LEU A 126 4.02 12.68 19.88
N ILE A 127 3.75 11.93 20.95
CA ILE A 127 2.62 12.22 21.85
C ILE A 127 2.79 13.57 22.53
N ASP A 128 4.00 13.89 23.00
CA ASP A 128 4.29 15.16 23.68
C ASP A 128 4.16 16.34 22.72
N GLN A 129 4.55 16.18 21.45
CA GLN A 129 4.31 17.18 20.40
C GLN A 129 2.82 17.48 20.22
N TYR A 130 1.97 16.46 20.14
CA TYR A 130 0.51 16.63 20.00
C TYR A 130 -0.19 17.17 21.25
N LYS A 131 0.41 17.04 22.44
CA LYS A 131 -0.12 17.61 23.70
C LYS A 131 0.34 19.04 23.95
N GLY A 132 1.44 19.45 23.31
CA GLY A 132 2.01 20.79 23.41
C GLY A 132 1.40 21.81 22.45
N GLU A 133 0.55 21.36 21.52
CA GLU A 133 -0.39 22.14 20.72
C GLU A 133 -1.80 22.12 21.36
#